data_AF-A0A0Q9P0L8-F1
#
_entry.id   AF-A0A0Q9P0L8-F1
#
_cell.length_a   1.000
_cell.length_b   1.000
_cell.length_c   1.000
_cell.angle_alpha   90.00
_cell.angle_beta   90.00
_cell.angle_gamma   90.00
#
_symmetry.space_group_name_H-M   'P 1'
#
loop_
_entity.id
_entity.type
_entity.pdbx_description
1 polymer ?
#
loop_
_entity_poly.entity_id
_entity_poly.type
_entity_poly.pdbx_seq_one_letter_code
_entity_poly.pdbx_strand_id
1 'polypeptide(L)'
;MGYENGKLGYPTGNEICGLKNGGCYQSFQGGTIHWSPATGSYATWGAIRTAWGALGYENGKLGYPTGSEVCGLENGGCYQTFQGGTVHWSPTAGARAI
;
A
#
# COMPACT_ATOMS: atom_id res chain seq x y z
N MET A 1 -12.23 -14.72 8.95
CA MET A 1 -11.61 -14.67 10.29
C MET A 1 -10.17 -15.16 10.15
N GLY A 2 -9.20 -14.24 10.05
CA GLY A 2 -7.80 -14.64 9.81
C GLY A 2 -6.93 -13.49 9.31
N TYR A 3 -6.84 -12.40 10.08
CA TYR A 3 -5.99 -11.25 9.75
C TYR A 3 -4.66 -11.28 10.52
N GLU A 4 -4.55 -12.17 11.51
CA GLU A 4 -3.51 -12.12 12.54
C GLU A 4 -2.28 -13.00 12.24
N ASN A 5 -2.30 -13.77 11.14
CA ASN A 5 -1.12 -14.43 10.56
C ASN A 5 -0.74 -13.86 9.18
N GLY A 6 -1.35 -12.74 8.78
CA GLY A 6 -1.02 -12.06 7.53
C GLY A 6 0.28 -11.27 7.63
N LYS A 7 0.89 -10.97 6.48
CA LYS A 7 2.16 -10.24 6.27
C LYS A 7 2.33 -8.93 7.09
N LEU A 8 1.28 -8.40 7.70
CA LEU A 8 1.26 -7.20 8.52
C LEU A 8 1.70 -7.39 9.97
N GLY A 9 1.45 -8.55 10.59
CA GLY A 9 1.71 -8.75 12.03
C GLY A 9 0.88 -7.84 12.93
N TYR A 10 1.43 -7.48 14.10
CA TYR A 10 0.72 -6.67 15.10
C TYR A 10 0.71 -5.17 14.76
N PRO A 11 -0.32 -4.41 15.18
CA PRO A 11 -0.32 -2.96 15.08
C PRO A 11 0.82 -2.37 15.93
N THR A 12 1.56 -1.40 15.37
CA THR A 12 2.66 -0.71 16.04
C THR A 12 2.26 0.65 16.61
N GLY A 13 1.04 1.10 16.32
CA GLY A 13 0.46 2.33 16.84
C GLY A 13 -1.03 2.41 16.55
N ASN A 14 -1.68 3.41 17.13
CA ASN A 14 -3.08 3.71 16.86
C ASN A 14 -3.28 4.21 15.43
N GLU A 15 -4.50 4.09 14.93
CA GLU A 15 -4.95 4.75 13.71
C GLU A 15 -4.76 6.28 13.81
N ILE A 16 -4.19 6.86 12.76
CA ILE A 16 -4.00 8.30 12.61
C ILE A 16 -4.86 8.75 11.43
N CYS A 17 -5.85 9.59 11.72
CA CYS A 17 -6.75 10.20 10.75
C CYS A 17 -6.36 11.65 10.43
N GLY A 18 -6.83 12.15 9.29
CA GLY A 18 -6.52 13.49 8.80
C GLY A 18 -5.64 13.51 7.55
N LEU A 19 -5.50 12.36 6.88
CA LEU A 19 -4.91 12.29 5.56
C LEU A 19 -5.85 12.95 4.52
N LYS A 20 -5.31 13.20 3.32
CA LYS A 20 -6.02 13.83 2.20
C LYS A 20 -7.41 13.22 1.97
N ASN A 21 -8.42 14.04 1.71
CA ASN A 21 -9.81 13.58 1.48
C ASN A 21 -10.40 12.75 2.65
N GLY A 22 -9.93 12.97 3.88
CA GLY A 22 -10.47 12.31 5.08
C GLY A 22 -9.97 10.88 5.28
N GLY A 23 -8.80 10.54 4.74
CA GLY A 23 -8.21 9.23 4.95
C GLY A 23 -7.58 9.07 6.33
N CYS A 24 -7.32 7.81 6.67
CA CYS A 24 -6.62 7.40 7.88
C CYS A 24 -5.56 6.36 7.52
N TYR A 25 -4.55 6.20 8.38
CA TYR A 25 -3.62 5.09 8.29
C TYR A 25 -3.33 4.49 9.65
N GLN A 26 -2.99 3.21 9.66
CA GLN A 26 -2.50 2.53 10.85
C GLN A 26 -1.25 1.74 10.49
N SER A 27 -0.22 1.89 11.31
CA SER A 27 1.04 1.19 11.15
C SER A 27 1.00 -0.16 11.84
N PHE A 28 1.59 -1.15 11.17
CA PHE A 28 1.78 -2.52 11.64
C PHE A 28 3.24 -2.90 11.47
N GLN A 29 3.67 -3.99 12.12
CA GLN A 29 5.07 -4.44 12.07
C GLN A 29 5.56 -4.70 10.64
N GLY A 30 4.70 -5.25 9.79
CA GLY A 30 5.01 -5.62 8.42
C GLY A 30 4.51 -4.64 7.35
N GLY A 31 3.87 -3.54 7.71
CA GLY A 31 3.32 -2.60 6.73
C GLY A 31 2.41 -1.53 7.31
N THR A 32 1.62 -0.90 6.46
CA THR A 32 0.68 0.14 6.87
C THR A 32 -0.65 -0.07 6.15
N ILE A 33 -1.74 -0.11 6.90
CA ILE A 33 -3.08 -0.07 6.31
C ILE A 33 -3.45 1.39 6.09
N HIS A 34 -3.87 1.71 4.88
CA HIS A 34 -4.40 3.02 4.51
C HIS A 34 -5.87 2.87 4.20
N TRP A 35 -6.68 3.72 4.79
CA TRP A 35 -8.11 3.80 4.54
C TRP A 35 -8.46 5.16 3.95
N SER A 36 -9.37 5.19 3.00
CA SER A 36 -10.04 6.41 2.56
C SER A 36 -11.52 6.15 2.28
N PRO A 37 -12.40 7.16 2.38
CA PRO A 37 -13.80 7.00 2.02
C PRO A 37 -14.02 6.55 0.57
N ALA A 38 -13.12 6.93 -0.34
CA ALA A 38 -13.26 6.65 -1.77
C ALA A 38 -12.76 5.26 -2.17
N THR A 39 -11.81 4.69 -1.43
CA THR A 39 -11.14 3.43 -1.82
C THR A 39 -11.40 2.29 -0.85
N GLY A 40 -11.65 2.56 0.44
CA GLY A 40 -11.65 1.56 1.50
C GLY A 40 -10.26 1.30 2.07
N SER A 41 -10.11 0.21 2.82
CA SER A 41 -8.88 -0.14 3.53
C SER A 41 -7.98 -1.06 2.70
N TYR A 42 -6.76 -0.61 2.41
CA TYR A 42 -5.74 -1.46 1.79
C TYR A 42 -4.40 -1.33 2.47
N ALA A 43 -3.74 -2.46 2.61
CA ALA A 43 -2.42 -2.55 3.15
C ALA A 43 -1.36 -2.27 2.08
N THR A 44 -0.32 -1.54 2.45
CA THR A 44 0.88 -1.33 1.63
C THR A 44 2.10 -1.69 2.47
N TRP A 45 3.12 -2.27 1.83
CA TRP A 45 4.37 -2.64 2.51
C TRP A 45 5.54 -2.72 1.51
N GLY A 46 6.73 -2.96 2.03
CA GLY A 46 7.92 -3.28 1.25
C GLY A 46 8.27 -2.25 0.17
N ALA A 47 8.77 -2.76 -0.96
CA ALA A 47 9.25 -1.94 -2.07
C ALA A 47 8.13 -1.13 -2.75
N ILE A 48 6.92 -1.68 -2.86
CA ILE A 48 5.76 -0.98 -3.42
C ILE A 48 5.41 0.24 -2.57
N ARG A 49 5.29 0.09 -1.24
CA ARG A 49 5.06 1.22 -0.34
C ARG A 49 6.20 2.24 -0.38
N THR A 50 7.44 1.78 -0.53
CA THR A 50 8.61 2.66 -0.62
C THR A 50 8.55 3.53 -1.89
N ALA A 51 8.25 2.92 -3.05
CA ALA A 51 8.08 3.66 -4.29
C ALA A 51 6.88 4.62 -4.26
N TRP A 52 5.76 4.19 -3.70
CA TRP A 52 4.60 5.06 -3.50
C TRP A 52 4.91 6.24 -2.56
N GLY A 53 5.69 6.01 -1.51
CA GLY A 53 6.15 7.07 -0.61
C GLY A 53 7.07 8.08 -1.26
N ALA A 54 8.00 7.62 -2.10
CA ALA A 54 8.86 8.50 -2.90
C ALA A 54 8.06 9.38 -3.89
N LEU A 55 6.84 8.97 -4.25
CA LEU A 55 5.93 9.71 -5.11
C LEU A 55 4.96 10.62 -4.33
N GLY A 56 5.10 10.71 -3.01
CA GLY A 56 4.30 11.59 -2.15
C GLY A 56 3.08 10.93 -1.51
N TYR A 57 3.02 9.59 -1.44
CA TYR A 57 1.91 8.84 -0.87
C TYR A 57 0.55 9.28 -1.45
N GLU A 58 -0.49 9.44 -0.62
CA GLU A 58 -1.82 9.89 -1.03
C GLU A 58 -1.84 11.35 -1.55
N ASN A 59 -0.85 12.15 -1.17
CA ASN A 59 -0.66 13.51 -1.66
C ASN A 59 -0.07 13.54 -3.07
N GLY A 60 0.57 12.45 -3.49
CA GLY A 60 1.17 12.25 -4.80
C GLY A 60 0.16 12.03 -5.92
N LYS A 61 0.71 11.83 -7.13
CA LYS A 61 -0.07 11.58 -8.36
C LYS A 61 -0.86 10.26 -8.32
N LEU A 62 -0.39 9.27 -7.56
CA LEU A 62 -1.03 7.96 -7.45
C LEU A 62 -2.27 7.98 -6.54
N GLY A 63 -2.32 8.85 -5.54
CA GLY A 63 -3.40 8.85 -4.55
C GLY A 63 -3.38 7.60 -3.66
N TYR A 64 -4.55 7.21 -3.14
CA TYR A 64 -4.69 6.06 -2.24
C TYR A 64 -4.59 4.72 -2.99
N PRO A 65 -4.18 3.64 -2.30
CA PRO A 65 -4.33 2.30 -2.83
C PRO A 65 -5.81 1.96 -3.06
N THR A 66 -6.09 1.22 -4.12
CA THR A 66 -7.44 0.76 -4.52
C THR A 66 -7.57 -0.76 -4.51
N GLY A 67 -6.49 -1.48 -4.19
CA GLY A 67 -6.45 -2.94 -4.11
C GLY A 67 -5.30 -3.41 -3.23
N SER A 68 -5.36 -4.68 -2.84
CA SER A 68 -4.25 -5.37 -2.16
C SER A 68 -3.09 -5.64 -3.12
N GLU A 69 -1.87 -5.80 -2.60
CA GLU A 69 -0.74 -6.29 -3.39
C GLU A 69 -1.04 -7.72 -3.91
N VAL A 70 -0.91 -7.90 -5.22
CA VAL A 70 -1.05 -9.18 -5.92
C VAL A 70 0.33 -9.62 -6.39
N CYS A 71 0.80 -10.75 -5.87
CA CYS A 71 2.08 -11.35 -6.22
C CYS A 71 1.87 -12.64 -7.03
N GLY A 72 2.89 -13.03 -7.79
CA GLY A 72 2.83 -14.20 -8.69
C GLY A 72 2.75 -13.81 -10.17
N LEU A 73 3.11 -12.56 -10.50
CA LEU A 73 3.38 -12.18 -11.88
C LEU A 73 4.63 -12.93 -12.40
N GLU A 74 4.81 -12.91 -13.72
CA GLU A 74 5.99 -13.47 -14.38
C GLU A 74 7.29 -12.98 -13.71
N ASN A 75 8.26 -13.88 -13.55
CA ASN A 75 9.53 -13.63 -12.84
C ASN A 75 9.38 -13.26 -11.35
N GLY A 76 8.26 -13.63 -10.70
CA GLY A 76 8.04 -13.40 -9.28
C GLY A 76 7.66 -11.97 -8.95
N GLY A 77 7.10 -11.23 -9.91
CA GLY A 77 6.66 -9.86 -9.70
C GLY A 77 5.40 -9.76 -8.83
N CYS A 78 5.22 -8.57 -8.28
CA CYS A 78 4.01 -8.14 -7.57
C CYS A 78 3.52 -6.82 -8.14
N TYR A 79 2.25 -6.50 -7.98
CA TYR A 79 1.73 -5.18 -8.28
C TYR A 79 0.65 -4.77 -7.28
N GLN A 80 0.42 -3.47 -7.18
CA GLN A 80 -0.68 -2.92 -6.41
C GLN A 80 -1.28 -1.74 -7.16
N THR A 81 -2.60 -1.66 -7.20
CA THR A 81 -3.34 -0.59 -7.86
C THR A 81 -3.59 0.57 -6.90
N PHE A 82 -3.54 1.78 -7.45
CA PHE A 82 -3.80 3.05 -6.79
C PHE A 82 -4.82 3.85 -7.62
N GLN A 83 -5.36 4.93 -7.06
CA GLN A 83 -6.35 5.75 -7.75
C GLN A 83 -5.86 6.30 -9.09
N GLY A 84 -4.57 6.66 -9.15
CA GLY A 84 -3.95 7.31 -10.31
C GLY A 84 -3.00 6.42 -11.12
N GLY A 85 -2.96 5.11 -10.87
CA GLY A 85 -2.07 4.20 -11.60
C GLY A 85 -1.77 2.91 -10.84
N THR A 86 -0.73 2.20 -11.27
CA THR A 86 -0.33 0.93 -10.64
C THR A 86 1.15 0.97 -10.31
N VAL A 87 1.53 0.45 -9.15
CA VAL A 87 2.95 0.23 -8.83
C VAL A 87 3.25 -1.24 -9.03
N HIS A 88 4.18 -1.52 -9.94
CA HIS A 88 4.71 -2.86 -10.17
C HIS A 88 6.04 -3.01 -9.44
N TRP A 89 6.29 -4.18 -8.89
CA TRP A 89 7.56 -4.58 -8.33
C TRP A 89 8.03 -5.90 -8.96
N SER A 90 9.33 -6.00 -9.23
CA SER A 90 9.97 -7.27 -9.54
C SER A 90 11.33 -7.37 -8.85
N PRO A 91 11.84 -8.59 -8.60
CA PRO A 91 13.16 -8.77 -8.00
C PRO A 91 14.29 -8.19 -8.87
N THR A 92 14.10 -8.12 -10.19
CA THR A 92 15.11 -7.64 -11.14
C THR A 92 15.07 -6.13 -11.39
N ALA A 93 13.89 -5.51 -11.35
CA ALA A 93 13.69 -4.10 -11.70
C ALA A 93 13.35 -3.20 -10.51
N GLY A 94 13.05 -3.78 -9.34
CA GLY A 94 12.54 -3.01 -8.20
C GLY A 94 11.10 -2.53 -8.41
N ALA A 95 10.68 -1.55 -7.60
CA ALA A 95 9.31 -1.01 -7.64
C ALA A 95 9.22 0.24 -8.51
N ARG A 96 8.26 0.29 -9.42
CA ARG A 96 8.02 1.40 -10.34
C ARG A 96 6.53 1.64 -10.53
N ALA A 97 6.15 2.92 -10.45
CA ALA A 97 4.80 3.38 -10.79
C ALA A 97 4.64 3.53 -12.30
N ILE A 98 3.46 3.15 -12.80
CA ILE A 98 3.04 3.25 -14.19
C ILE A 98 1.69 3.95 -14.27
#